data_AF-A0AAN8FSX5-F1
#
_entry.id   AF-A0AAN8FSX5-F1
#
_cell.length_a   1.000
_cell.length_b   1.000
_cell.length_c   1.000
_cell.angle_alpha   90.00
_cell.angle_beta   90.00
_cell.angle_gamma   90.00
#
_symmetry.space_group_name_H-M   'P 1'
#
loop_
_entity.id
_entity.type
_entity.pdbx_description
1 polymer ?
#
loop_
_entity_poly.entity_id
_entity_poly.type
_entity_poly.pdbx_seq_one_letter_code
_entity_poly.pdbx_strand_id
1 'polypeptide(L)'
;MSDGYSFPFLELPYDLRLEVLRRMPVRDTLNFRLTCSTVNDLIERHRLSLPRRIFEEIELHPLLNDDTHMVYDEEQFVKRFKNSEIGGLTISYLEVTPSFVSSLKQAVRRNRIRIQRLGVDYCRISTDATSFARLVEQMGVFELSIVHCVATEETFSSGLAADPVIKKVTILLLSLISKNPLTAEFYKPSHY
;
A
#
# COMPACT_ATOMS: atom_id res chain seq x y z
N MET A 1 -39.62 30.80 -4.45
CA MET A 1 -39.48 29.38 -4.10
C MET A 1 -38.80 28.73 -5.27
N SER A 2 -37.50 28.46 -5.17
CA SER A 2 -36.77 27.71 -6.20
C SER A 2 -37.20 26.26 -6.07
N ASP A 3 -37.88 25.73 -7.08
CA ASP A 3 -38.16 24.30 -7.21
C ASP A 3 -36.82 23.57 -7.24
N GLY A 4 -36.41 23.08 -6.08
CA GLY A 4 -35.13 22.44 -5.86
C GLY A 4 -35.17 21.07 -6.50
N TYR A 5 -34.67 20.97 -7.74
CA TYR A 5 -34.44 19.69 -8.40
C TYR A 5 -33.57 18.82 -7.49
N SER A 6 -34.20 17.82 -6.88
CA SER A 6 -33.51 16.76 -6.17
C SER A 6 -32.72 15.96 -7.21
N PHE A 7 -31.46 15.64 -6.87
CA PHE A 7 -30.61 14.86 -7.76
C PHE A 7 -31.25 13.47 -7.96
N PRO A 8 -31.69 13.08 -9.17
CA PRO A 8 -32.60 11.94 -9.35
C PRO A 8 -32.06 10.62 -8.80
N PHE A 9 -30.74 10.44 -8.75
CA PHE A 9 -30.11 9.28 -8.12
C PHE A 9 -30.48 9.12 -6.65
N LEU A 10 -30.63 10.22 -5.90
CA LEU A 10 -30.96 10.18 -4.46
C LEU A 10 -32.41 9.77 -4.20
N GLU A 11 -33.26 9.81 -5.21
CA GLU A 11 -34.67 9.37 -5.15
C GLU A 11 -34.81 7.85 -5.30
N LEU A 12 -33.76 7.18 -5.77
CA LEU A 12 -33.75 5.72 -5.87
C LEU A 12 -33.76 5.06 -4.48
N PRO A 13 -34.44 3.90 -4.33
CA PRO A 13 -34.28 3.03 -3.18
C PRO A 13 -32.81 2.81 -2.83
N TYR A 14 -32.51 2.75 -1.53
CA TYR A 14 -31.13 2.70 -1.04
C TYR A 14 -30.31 1.54 -1.65
N ASP A 15 -30.91 0.36 -1.76
CA ASP A 15 -30.23 -0.81 -2.33
C ASP A 15 -29.93 -0.64 -3.82
N LEU A 16 -30.83 0.02 -4.56
CA LEU A 16 -30.62 0.32 -5.99
C LEU A 16 -29.51 1.36 -6.17
N ARG A 17 -29.38 2.35 -5.27
CA ARG A 17 -28.24 3.29 -5.29
C ARG A 17 -26.92 2.56 -5.15
N LEU A 18 -26.83 1.60 -4.23
CA LEU A 18 -25.61 0.81 -4.04
C LEU A 18 -25.33 -0.10 -5.24
N GLU A 19 -26.35 -0.72 -5.82
CA GLU A 19 -26.18 -1.58 -6.99
C GLU A 19 -25.68 -0.80 -8.21
N VAL A 20 -26.19 0.42 -8.42
CA VAL A 20 -25.67 1.34 -9.45
C VAL A 20 -24.19 1.62 -9.19
N LEU A 21 -23.83 2.07 -7.97
CA LEU A 21 -22.43 2.39 -7.63
C LEU A 21 -21.49 1.20 -7.77
N ARG A 22 -21.94 -0.03 -7.51
CA ARG A 22 -21.13 -1.25 -7.68
C ARG A 22 -20.83 -1.57 -9.13
N ARG A 23 -21.74 -1.23 -10.03
CA ARG A 23 -21.61 -1.46 -11.48
C ARG A 23 -20.91 -0.30 -12.20
N MET A 24 -20.80 0.86 -11.57
CA MET A 24 -20.12 2.01 -12.17
C MET A 24 -18.61 1.77 -12.27
N PRO A 25 -17.98 2.18 -13.38
CA PRO A 25 -16.53 2.30 -13.46
C PRO A 25 -15.97 3.16 -12.32
N VAL A 26 -14.74 2.87 -11.92
CA VAL A 26 -14.05 3.60 -10.84
C VAL A 26 -13.96 5.09 -11.15
N ARG A 27 -13.60 5.44 -12.39
CA ARG A 27 -13.51 6.83 -12.86
C ARG A 27 -14.83 7.56 -12.69
N ASP A 28 -15.94 6.93 -13.07
CA ASP A 28 -17.26 7.54 -12.96
C ASP A 28 -17.67 7.67 -11.50
N THR A 29 -17.40 6.67 -10.66
CA THR A 29 -17.62 6.75 -9.20
C THR A 29 -16.86 7.93 -8.58
N LEU A 30 -15.62 8.18 -9.02
CA LEU A 30 -14.79 9.28 -8.55
C LEU A 30 -15.25 10.66 -9.04
N ASN A 31 -15.92 10.75 -10.18
CA ASN A 31 -16.58 11.99 -10.59
C ASN A 31 -17.91 12.17 -9.86
N PHE A 32 -18.65 11.07 -9.67
CA PHE A 32 -19.97 11.06 -9.05
C PHE A 32 -19.96 11.52 -7.59
N ARG A 33 -18.87 11.22 -6.86
CA ARG A 33 -18.70 11.75 -5.48
C ARG A 33 -18.69 13.28 -5.42
N LEU A 34 -18.33 13.97 -6.50
CA LEU A 34 -18.21 15.42 -6.54
C LEU A 34 -19.57 16.10 -6.76
N THR A 35 -20.63 15.34 -7.07
CA THR A 35 -21.97 15.89 -7.30
C THR A 35 -22.54 16.56 -6.04
N CYS A 36 -22.46 15.91 -4.88
CA CYS A 36 -22.82 16.49 -3.60
C CYS A 36 -22.27 15.68 -2.41
N SER A 37 -22.29 16.28 -1.22
CA SER A 37 -21.82 15.66 0.02
C SER A 37 -22.54 14.34 0.34
N THR A 38 -23.84 14.26 0.11
CA THR A 38 -24.63 13.04 0.39
C THR A 38 -24.16 11.85 -0.46
N VAL A 39 -23.83 12.09 -1.74
CA VAL A 39 -23.29 11.05 -2.63
C VAL A 39 -21.87 10.68 -2.22
N ASN A 40 -21.04 11.66 -1.89
CA ASN A 40 -19.70 11.41 -1.36
C ASN A 40 -19.74 10.51 -0.11
N ASP A 41 -20.60 10.84 0.86
CA ASP A 41 -20.72 10.08 2.11
C ASP A 41 -21.25 8.66 1.89
N LEU A 42 -22.14 8.48 0.90
CA LEU A 42 -22.61 7.16 0.49
C LEU A 42 -21.43 6.32 -0.07
N ILE A 43 -20.64 6.90 -0.97
CA ILE A 43 -19.48 6.23 -1.57
C ILE A 43 -18.43 5.88 -0.50
N GLU A 44 -18.10 6.80 0.40
CA GLU A 44 -17.08 6.60 1.43
C GLU A 44 -17.49 5.52 2.46
N ARG A 45 -18.76 5.52 2.88
CA ARG A 45 -19.30 4.48 3.78
C ARG A 45 -19.24 3.09 3.16
N HIS A 46 -19.51 2.99 1.86
CA HIS A 46 -19.54 1.72 1.13
C HIS A 46 -18.26 1.39 0.39
N ARG A 47 -17.18 2.15 0.59
CA ARG A 47 -15.94 2.07 -0.21
C ARG A 47 -15.39 0.65 -0.38
N LEU A 48 -15.50 -0.20 0.65
CA LEU A 48 -15.03 -1.59 0.64
C LEU A 48 -15.86 -2.56 -0.22
N SER A 49 -17.08 -2.16 -0.60
CA SER A 49 -18.01 -2.95 -1.44
C SER A 49 -18.03 -2.49 -2.89
N LEU A 50 -17.39 -1.37 -3.19
CA LEU A 50 -17.31 -0.79 -4.53
C LEU A 50 -16.08 -1.32 -5.28
N PRO A 51 -16.00 -1.11 -6.61
CA PRO A 51 -14.81 -1.45 -7.38
C PRO A 51 -13.53 -0.83 -6.80
N ARG A 52 -12.41 -1.55 -6.92
CA ARG A 52 -11.11 -1.13 -6.39
C ARG A 52 -10.52 0.00 -7.21
N ARG A 53 -9.87 0.94 -6.54
CA ARG A 53 -9.03 1.94 -7.22
C ARG A 53 -7.66 1.34 -7.52
N ILE A 54 -7.05 1.76 -8.61
CA ILE A 54 -5.69 1.35 -8.98
C ILE A 54 -4.81 2.58 -8.92
N PHE A 55 -3.67 2.44 -8.25
CA PHE A 55 -2.59 3.42 -8.20
C PHE A 55 -1.36 2.75 -8.81
N GLU A 56 -0.64 3.45 -9.66
CA GLU A 56 0.55 2.90 -10.32
C GLU A 56 1.69 2.79 -9.31
N GLU A 57 2.27 3.93 -8.91
CA GLU A 57 3.41 3.99 -8.02
C GLU A 57 3.15 4.99 -6.88
N ILE A 58 3.48 4.59 -5.66
CA ILE A 58 3.36 5.40 -4.46
C ILE A 58 4.66 5.29 -3.65
N GLU A 59 5.16 6.42 -3.18
CA GLU A 59 6.34 6.49 -2.32
C GLU A 59 5.97 7.03 -0.93
N LEU A 60 6.38 6.31 0.11
CA LEU A 60 6.39 6.80 1.48
C LEU A 60 7.70 7.54 1.72
N HIS A 61 7.63 8.87 1.80
CA HIS A 61 8.79 9.75 1.93
C HIS A 61 8.60 10.71 3.10
N PRO A 62 9.62 10.98 3.95
CA PRO A 62 9.45 11.77 5.17
C PRO A 62 9.10 13.25 4.93
N LEU A 63 9.43 13.78 3.75
CA LEU A 63 9.38 15.23 3.46
C LEU A 63 8.48 15.61 2.28
N LEU A 64 8.03 14.65 1.48
CA LEU A 64 7.29 14.92 0.25
C LEU A 64 5.84 14.45 0.40
N ASN A 65 4.89 15.27 -0.07
CA ASN A 65 3.47 14.96 0.01
C ASN A 65 2.75 15.53 -1.21
N ASP A 66 2.70 14.74 -2.28
CA ASP A 66 2.12 15.10 -3.57
C ASP A 66 1.31 13.92 -4.15
N ASP A 67 1.16 13.86 -5.47
CA ASP A 67 0.37 12.87 -6.17
C ASP A 67 0.96 11.44 -6.07
N THR A 68 2.28 11.31 -5.96
CA THR A 68 2.96 10.02 -5.86
C THR A 68 3.67 9.84 -4.52
N HIS A 69 4.01 10.92 -3.81
CA HIS A 69 4.68 10.86 -2.52
C HIS A 69 3.72 11.11 -1.36
N MET A 70 3.94 10.44 -0.24
CA MET A 70 3.16 10.64 0.97
C MET A 70 4.02 10.49 2.22
N VAL A 71 3.93 11.44 3.14
CA VAL A 71 4.44 11.24 4.50
C VAL A 71 3.55 10.20 5.19
N TYR A 72 4.14 9.11 5.67
CA TYR A 72 3.36 8.03 6.25
C TYR A 72 2.68 8.46 7.56
N ASP A 73 1.36 8.52 7.49
CA ASP A 73 0.43 8.58 8.60
C ASP A 73 -0.64 7.52 8.34
N GLU A 74 -0.96 6.67 9.33
CA GLU A 74 -1.88 5.54 9.13
C GLU A 74 -3.27 6.02 8.69
N GLU A 75 -3.78 7.10 9.26
CA GLU A 75 -5.11 7.62 8.95
C GLU A 75 -5.15 8.17 7.52
N GLN A 76 -4.17 8.97 7.12
CA GLN A 76 -4.08 9.51 5.76
C GLN A 76 -3.84 8.40 4.73
N PHE A 77 -2.97 7.42 5.04
CA PHE A 77 -2.73 6.26 4.19
C PHE A 77 -4.04 5.51 3.92
N VAL A 78 -4.78 5.20 4.98
CA VAL A 78 -6.06 4.50 4.88
C VAL A 78 -7.08 5.33 4.13
N LYS A 79 -7.23 6.61 4.46
CA LYS A 79 -8.16 7.51 3.77
C LYS A 79 -7.89 7.56 2.27
N ARG A 80 -6.61 7.60 1.87
CA ARG A 80 -6.19 7.68 0.47
C ARG A 80 -6.35 6.34 -0.25
N PHE A 81 -5.98 5.21 0.36
CA PHE A 81 -5.82 3.93 -0.33
C PHE A 81 -6.84 2.84 0.09
N LYS A 82 -7.84 3.16 0.91
CA LYS A 82 -8.91 2.20 1.26
C LYS A 82 -9.54 1.57 0.01
N ASN A 83 -9.62 0.24 0.02
CA ASN A 83 -10.06 -0.62 -1.07
C ASN A 83 -9.38 -0.30 -2.41
N SER A 84 -8.04 -0.25 -2.41
CA SER A 84 -7.25 -0.04 -3.60
C SER A 84 -6.24 -1.16 -3.86
N GLU A 85 -5.66 -1.09 -5.04
CA GLU A 85 -4.48 -1.81 -5.47
C GLU A 85 -3.41 -0.80 -5.84
N ILE A 86 -2.20 -1.02 -5.37
CA ILE A 86 -1.02 -0.20 -5.63
C ILE A 86 -0.03 -1.08 -6.40
N GLY A 87 0.37 -0.63 -7.60
CA GLY A 87 1.30 -1.36 -8.47
C GLY A 87 2.71 -1.43 -7.86
N GLY A 88 3.18 -0.35 -7.27
CA GLY A 88 4.42 -0.30 -6.49
C GLY A 88 4.31 0.64 -5.30
N LEU A 89 4.72 0.14 -4.13
CA LEU A 89 4.89 0.93 -2.92
C LEU A 89 6.38 0.98 -2.59
N THR A 90 6.97 2.16 -2.66
CA THR A 90 8.36 2.38 -2.24
C THR A 90 8.39 3.05 -0.87
N ILE A 91 9.28 2.62 0.00
CA ILE A 91 9.53 3.22 1.31
C ILE A 91 10.93 3.80 1.26
N SER A 92 11.05 5.12 1.35
CA SER A 92 12.32 5.81 1.12
C SER A 92 12.73 6.72 2.27
N TYR A 93 14.01 6.72 2.62
CA TYR A 93 14.59 7.63 3.63
C TYR A 93 13.90 7.57 5.01
N LEU A 94 13.27 6.44 5.33
CA LEU A 94 12.55 6.21 6.57
C LEU A 94 13.28 5.20 7.47
N GLU A 95 12.95 5.23 8.76
CA GLU A 95 13.28 4.13 9.66
C GLU A 95 12.17 3.08 9.66
N VAL A 96 12.48 1.88 9.17
CA VAL A 96 11.57 0.73 9.15
C VAL A 96 11.63 0.03 10.51
N THR A 97 10.88 0.59 11.46
CA THR A 97 10.77 0.09 12.83
C THR A 97 9.68 -0.98 12.98
N PRO A 98 9.68 -1.76 14.08
CA PRO A 98 8.59 -2.70 14.38
C PRO A 98 7.20 -2.04 14.46
N SER A 99 7.11 -0.82 15.00
CA SER A 99 5.84 -0.10 15.11
C SER A 99 5.32 0.35 13.75
N PHE A 100 6.20 0.86 12.89
CA PHE A 100 5.88 1.19 11.50
C PHE A 100 5.37 -0.04 10.74
N VAL A 101 6.11 -1.16 10.80
CA VAL A 101 5.72 -2.42 10.16
C VAL A 101 4.36 -2.90 10.66
N SER A 102 4.12 -2.86 11.97
CA SER A 102 2.84 -3.27 12.55
C SER A 102 1.69 -2.37 12.09
N SER A 103 1.88 -1.04 12.10
CA SER A 103 0.90 -0.07 11.64
C SER A 103 0.56 -0.28 10.16
N LEU A 104 1.55 -0.36 9.29
CA LEU A 104 1.35 -0.55 7.85
C LEU A 104 0.66 -1.89 7.55
N LYS A 105 1.09 -2.98 8.21
CA LYS A 105 0.46 -4.29 8.09
C LYS A 105 -1.02 -4.23 8.48
N GLN A 106 -1.34 -3.54 9.56
CA GLN A 106 -2.71 -3.37 10.03
C GLN A 106 -3.54 -2.55 9.03
N ALA A 107 -2.99 -1.43 8.55
CA ALA A 107 -3.63 -0.55 7.59
C ALA A 107 -4.02 -1.30 6.31
N VAL A 108 -3.06 -2.04 5.74
CA VAL A 108 -3.24 -2.84 4.53
C VAL A 108 -4.34 -3.90 4.73
N ARG A 109 -4.23 -4.69 5.80
CA ARG A 109 -5.16 -5.79 6.09
C ARG A 109 -6.59 -5.30 6.33
N ARG A 110 -6.78 -4.31 7.21
CA ARG A 110 -8.11 -3.84 7.61
C ARG A 110 -8.83 -3.12 6.48
N ASN A 111 -8.09 -2.49 5.57
CA ASN A 111 -8.66 -1.62 4.53
C ASN A 111 -8.61 -2.22 3.13
N ARG A 112 -8.30 -3.53 3.02
CA ARG A 112 -8.27 -4.29 1.76
C ARG A 112 -7.36 -3.65 0.70
N ILE A 113 -6.24 -3.08 1.14
CA ILE A 113 -5.22 -2.51 0.26
C ILE A 113 -4.38 -3.68 -0.26
N ARG A 114 -4.13 -3.73 -1.56
CA ARG A 114 -3.18 -4.69 -2.15
C ARG A 114 -1.98 -3.95 -2.69
N ILE A 115 -0.81 -4.54 -2.53
CA ILE A 115 0.45 -3.99 -3.03
C ILE A 115 1.10 -5.09 -3.84
N GLN A 116 1.36 -4.80 -5.12
CA GLN A 116 1.95 -5.75 -6.05
C GLN A 116 3.47 -5.85 -5.87
N ARG A 117 4.14 -4.70 -5.77
CA ARG A 117 5.59 -4.58 -5.61
C ARG A 117 5.92 -3.71 -4.40
N LEU A 118 6.92 -4.11 -3.62
CA LEU A 118 7.40 -3.36 -2.46
C LEU A 118 8.88 -3.01 -2.66
N GLY A 119 9.18 -1.72 -2.65
CA GLY A 119 10.54 -1.20 -2.61
C GLY A 119 10.89 -0.64 -1.24
N VAL A 120 12.11 -0.86 -0.80
CA VAL A 120 12.68 -0.23 0.39
C VAL A 120 14.02 0.37 -0.01
N ASP A 121 14.12 1.69 -0.04
CA ASP A 121 15.28 2.41 -0.55
C ASP A 121 15.82 3.42 0.48
N TYR A 122 17.13 3.57 0.59
CA TYR A 122 17.79 4.49 1.54
C TYR A 122 17.26 4.45 2.98
N CYS A 123 16.77 3.29 3.43
CA CYS A 123 16.14 3.14 4.74
C CYS A 123 17.10 2.60 5.80
N ARG A 124 16.79 2.91 7.06
CA ARG A 124 17.35 2.21 8.22
C ARG A 124 16.35 1.17 8.70
N ILE A 125 16.72 -0.10 8.72
CA ILE A 125 15.81 -1.20 9.10
C ILE A 125 16.15 -1.66 10.51
N SER A 126 15.22 -1.45 11.45
CA SER A 126 15.36 -1.85 12.85
C SER A 126 14.35 -2.89 13.32
N THR A 127 13.51 -3.38 12.41
CA THR A 127 12.66 -4.54 12.65
C THR A 127 13.41 -5.85 12.42
N ASP A 128 12.93 -6.93 13.03
CA ASP A 128 13.39 -8.28 12.75
C ASP A 128 12.88 -8.78 11.38
N ALA A 129 13.62 -9.74 10.81
CA ALA A 129 13.34 -10.31 9.50
C ALA A 129 11.98 -11.01 9.42
N THR A 130 11.53 -11.67 10.50
CA THR A 130 10.26 -12.41 10.51
C THR A 130 9.08 -11.44 10.46
N SER A 131 9.15 -10.35 11.22
CA SER A 131 8.14 -9.29 11.20
C SER A 131 8.06 -8.61 9.83
N PHE A 132 9.21 -8.36 9.20
CA PHE A 132 9.26 -7.82 7.84
C PHE A 132 8.69 -8.80 6.81
N ALA A 133 9.08 -10.08 6.85
CA ALA A 133 8.54 -11.10 5.94
C ALA A 133 7.01 -11.25 6.06
N ARG A 134 6.47 -11.19 7.28
CA ARG A 134 5.02 -11.20 7.52
C ARG A 134 4.30 -9.98 6.94
N LEU A 135 4.96 -8.83 6.84
CA LEU A 135 4.42 -7.66 6.13
C LEU A 135 4.31 -7.95 4.64
N VAL A 136 5.39 -8.45 4.03
CA VAL A 136 5.46 -8.84 2.61
C VAL A 136 4.36 -9.85 2.27
N GLU A 137 4.21 -10.89 3.11
CA GLU A 137 3.15 -11.88 2.97
C GLU A 137 1.76 -11.26 3.03
N GLN A 138 1.51 -10.41 4.03
CA GLN A 138 0.21 -9.79 4.25
C GLN A 138 -0.21 -8.88 3.08
N MET A 139 0.76 -8.22 2.44
CA MET A 139 0.55 -7.36 1.29
C MET A 139 0.26 -8.15 0.01
N GLY A 140 0.70 -9.42 -0.05
CA GLY A 140 0.59 -10.26 -1.26
C GLY A 140 1.56 -9.82 -2.35
N VAL A 141 2.72 -9.28 -1.96
CA VAL A 141 3.74 -8.76 -2.86
C VAL A 141 4.37 -9.90 -3.65
N PHE A 142 4.51 -9.73 -4.96
CA PHE A 142 5.23 -10.68 -5.81
C PHE A 142 6.66 -10.23 -6.13
N GLU A 143 6.98 -8.94 -5.95
CA GLU A 143 8.33 -8.39 -6.15
C GLU A 143 8.76 -7.53 -4.97
N LEU A 144 9.90 -7.87 -4.37
CA LEU A 144 10.52 -7.13 -3.28
C LEU A 144 11.88 -6.60 -3.71
N SER A 145 12.09 -5.29 -3.58
CA SER A 145 13.41 -4.68 -3.72
C SER A 145 13.85 -4.02 -2.42
N ILE A 146 15.11 -4.27 -2.04
CA ILE A 146 15.75 -3.60 -0.89
C ILE A 146 17.10 -3.09 -1.38
N VAL A 147 17.24 -1.76 -1.40
CA VAL A 147 18.35 -1.05 -2.03
C VAL A 147 18.86 0.02 -1.07
N HIS A 148 20.18 0.23 -1.01
CA HIS A 148 20.81 1.28 -0.20
C HIS A 148 20.37 1.32 1.28
N CYS A 149 20.01 0.16 1.84
CA CYS A 149 19.50 0.06 3.20
C CYS A 149 20.57 -0.35 4.21
N VAL A 150 20.41 0.10 5.45
CA VAL A 150 21.22 -0.32 6.59
C VAL A 150 20.35 -1.05 7.59
N ALA A 151 20.61 -2.34 7.79
CA ALA A 151 19.95 -3.12 8.85
C ALA A 151 20.69 -2.93 10.19
N THR A 152 19.97 -2.66 11.26
CA THR A 152 20.56 -2.54 12.61
C THR A 152 20.74 -3.89 13.28
N GLU A 153 19.88 -4.86 12.97
CA GLU A 153 20.02 -6.24 13.41
C GLU A 153 20.97 -7.00 12.48
N GLU A 154 22.03 -7.58 13.04
CA GLU A 154 23.05 -8.31 12.25
C GLU A 154 22.47 -9.53 11.53
N THR A 155 21.45 -10.15 12.11
CA THR A 155 20.77 -11.34 11.57
C THR A 155 19.64 -11.01 10.62
N PHE A 156 19.34 -9.73 10.34
CA PHE A 156 18.22 -9.36 9.48
C PHE A 156 18.36 -9.98 8.08
N SER A 157 19.49 -9.75 7.42
CA SER A 157 19.70 -10.21 6.04
C SER A 157 19.66 -11.74 5.93
N SER A 158 20.35 -12.46 6.82
CA SER A 158 20.39 -13.92 6.81
C SER A 158 19.03 -14.53 7.20
N GLY A 159 18.34 -13.94 8.18
CA GLY A 159 16.99 -14.33 8.58
C GLY A 159 15.98 -14.13 7.45
N LEU A 160 16.05 -12.97 6.76
CA LEU A 160 15.13 -12.64 5.67
C LEU A 160 15.34 -13.59 4.48
N ALA A 161 16.59 -13.87 4.11
CA ALA A 161 16.92 -14.81 3.03
C ALA A 161 16.52 -16.26 3.35
N ALA A 162 16.50 -16.63 4.64
CA ALA A 162 16.08 -17.96 5.07
C ALA A 162 14.54 -18.12 5.10
N ASP A 163 13.79 -17.01 5.19
CA ASP A 163 12.35 -17.01 5.41
C ASP A 163 11.56 -17.64 4.23
N PRO A 164 10.64 -18.58 4.49
CA PRO A 164 9.86 -19.25 3.45
C PRO A 164 8.96 -18.33 2.62
N VAL A 165 8.48 -17.22 3.19
CA VAL A 165 7.68 -16.23 2.45
C VAL A 165 8.56 -15.57 1.41
N ILE A 166 9.72 -15.09 1.84
CA ILE A 166 10.65 -14.34 1.00
C ILE A 166 11.13 -15.19 -0.17
N LYS A 167 11.39 -16.48 0.04
CA LYS A 167 11.75 -17.43 -1.03
C LYS A 167 10.71 -17.57 -2.15
N LYS A 168 9.45 -17.19 -1.93
CA LYS A 168 8.36 -17.25 -2.93
C LYS A 168 8.20 -15.95 -3.72
N VAL A 169 8.86 -14.88 -3.29
CA VAL A 169 8.78 -13.55 -3.90
C VAL A 169 9.96 -13.40 -4.85
N THR A 170 9.76 -12.70 -5.97
CA THR A 170 10.87 -12.28 -6.83
C THR A 170 11.64 -11.19 -6.09
N ILE A 171 12.92 -11.41 -5.81
CA ILE A 171 13.73 -10.50 -5.01
C ILE A 171 14.77 -9.80 -5.87
N LEU A 172 14.80 -8.47 -5.79
CA LEU A 172 15.85 -7.61 -6.31
C LEU A 172 16.60 -6.95 -5.14
N LEU A 173 17.66 -7.60 -4.67
CA LEU A 173 18.55 -7.05 -3.63
C LEU A 173 19.74 -6.36 -4.29
N LEU A 174 19.81 -5.02 -4.21
CA LEU A 174 20.87 -4.26 -4.89
C LEU A 174 21.85 -3.55 -3.96
N SER A 175 21.65 -3.58 -2.64
CA SER A 175 22.70 -3.35 -1.62
C SER A 175 22.08 -3.30 -0.22
N LEU A 176 22.42 -4.26 0.63
CA LEU A 176 22.20 -4.17 2.07
C LEU A 176 23.55 -3.98 2.74
N ILE A 177 23.79 -2.80 3.31
CA ILE A 177 25.02 -2.56 4.07
C ILE A 177 24.78 -3.08 5.48
N SER A 178 25.20 -4.32 5.72
CA SER A 178 25.32 -4.86 7.07
C SER A 178 26.53 -4.22 7.77
N LYS A 179 26.43 -3.97 9.08
CA LYS A 179 27.59 -3.56 9.90
C LYS A 179 28.73 -4.58 9.89
N ASN A 180 28.46 -5.82 9.43
CA ASN A 180 29.47 -6.82 9.12
C ASN A 180 29.57 -6.97 7.58
N PRO A 181 30.64 -6.48 6.93
CA PRO A 181 30.75 -6.39 5.47
C PRO A 181 30.88 -7.75 4.74
N LEU A 182 30.79 -8.88 5.45
CA LEU A 182 31.03 -10.22 4.90
C LEU A 182 29.78 -10.93 4.34
N THR A 183 28.60 -10.28 4.25
CA THR A 183 27.34 -10.99 3.90
C THR A 183 26.43 -10.33 2.86
N ALA A 184 26.91 -9.34 2.10
CA ALA A 184 26.07 -8.66 1.12
C ALA A 184 26.35 -9.10 -0.33
N GLU A 185 25.84 -10.25 -0.74
CA GLU A 185 25.49 -10.50 -2.14
C GLU A 185 24.26 -11.42 -2.22
N PHE A 186 23.14 -10.89 -2.73
CA PHE A 186 22.05 -11.73 -3.23
C PHE A 186 21.65 -11.26 -4.62
N TYR A 187 21.92 -12.11 -5.60
CA TYR A 187 21.53 -11.95 -6.98
C TYR A 187 20.84 -13.24 -7.42
N LYS A 188 19.66 -13.15 -8.02
CA LYS A 188 19.22 -14.18 -8.97
C LYS A 188 18.24 -13.64 -10.02
N PRO A 189 18.74 -13.05 -11.12
CA PRO A 189 18.06 -13.10 -12.39
C PRO A 189 18.45 -14.40 -13.08
N SER A 190 17.47 -15.25 -13.44
CA SER A 190 17.32 -15.78 -14.81
C SER A 190 16.23 -16.85 -14.96
N HIS A 191 15.33 -16.55 -15.90
CA HIS A 191 14.59 -17.40 -16.84
C HIS A 191 13.07 -17.66 -16.66
N TYR A 192 12.37 -17.13 -17.69
CA TYR A 192 11.01 -17.34 -18.22
C TYR A 192 9.89 -16.45 -17.69
#